data_AF-A0AAV4DJ80-F1
#
_entry.id   AF-A0AAV4DJ80-F1
#
_cell.length_a   1.000
_cell.length_b   1.000
_cell.length_c   1.000
_cell.angle_alpha   90.00
_cell.angle_beta   90.00
_cell.angle_gamma   90.00
#
_symmetry.space_group_name_H-M   'P 1'
#
loop_
_entity.id
_entity.type
_entity.pdbx_description
1 polymer ?
#
loop_
_entity_poly.entity_id
_entity_poly.type
_entity_poly.pdbx_seq_one_letter_code
_entity_poly.pdbx_strand_id
1 'polypeptide(L)'
;MSERRQHAGSREQERGDYKVRSMALLLQDPCVTGTSWRRDQEGIWCPNSNSMIHEFACPNIVSRSEWNARAPKSVSYLSHQPLQYAFIHHSDSPAECLTKDRCASAVRSFQNYHMDSRGWHDIGYSFLIGGEGTVFEGRGWDRVGAHTKNYNSVGLGFCFIGNFMTKNPTQVQLNSAKRLIECGVELGKLKSNYTVRGHRDMGSTLCPGDILYNIIRGWPQYH
;
A
#
# COMPACT_ATOMS: atom_id res chain seq x y z
N MET A 1 51.36 12.48 55.83
CA MET A 1 52.64 12.42 55.10
C MET A 1 52.31 11.80 53.74
N SER A 2 52.21 12.61 52.68
CA SER A 2 53.28 12.82 51.69
C SER A 2 53.54 11.53 50.90
N GLU A 3 53.49 11.41 49.57
CA GLU A 3 53.36 12.33 48.44
C GLU A 3 53.31 11.44 47.15
N ARG A 4 52.83 12.03 46.05
CA ARG A 4 53.23 11.81 44.62
C ARG A 4 52.84 10.53 43.83
N ARG A 5 51.83 10.75 42.96
CA ARG A 5 51.82 10.68 41.47
C ARG A 5 52.82 9.74 40.77
N GLN A 6 52.34 8.94 39.81
CA GLN A 6 52.23 9.30 38.36
C GLN A 6 51.52 8.18 37.53
N HIS A 7 50.65 8.65 36.61
CA HIS A 7 50.25 8.19 35.24
C HIS A 7 50.11 6.69 34.86
N ALA A 8 49.23 6.24 33.96
CA ALA A 8 48.49 6.84 32.84
C ALA A 8 47.26 6.00 32.40
N GLY A 9 46.25 6.66 31.80
CA GLY A 9 45.51 6.21 30.60
C GLY A 9 44.37 5.18 30.74
N SER A 10 43.12 5.58 30.48
CA SER A 10 42.51 5.50 29.14
C SER A 10 40.97 5.67 29.12
N ARG A 11 40.55 6.59 28.23
CA ARG A 11 39.36 6.64 27.35
C ARG A 11 37.93 6.76 27.94
N GLU A 12 37.45 8.00 27.84
CA GLU A 12 36.05 8.44 27.75
C GLU A 12 35.32 7.87 26.51
N GLN A 13 34.02 7.69 26.65
CA GLN A 13 33.08 7.53 25.54
C GLN A 13 31.81 8.34 25.86
N GLU A 14 31.80 9.61 25.47
CA GLU A 14 30.59 10.46 25.45
C GLU A 14 29.88 10.32 24.10
N ARG A 15 28.57 10.05 24.14
CA ARG A 15 27.67 10.11 22.99
C ARG A 15 27.21 11.55 22.80
N GLY A 16 27.58 12.17 21.67
CA GLY A 16 27.15 13.50 21.27
C GLY A 16 26.00 13.48 20.27
N ASP A 17 25.04 14.39 20.49
CA ASP A 17 23.82 14.65 19.75
C ASP A 17 24.00 14.97 18.25
N TYR A 18 23.10 14.44 17.41
CA TYR A 18 22.97 14.86 16.01
C TYR A 18 22.09 16.11 15.90
N LYS A 19 22.73 17.27 15.67
CA LYS A 19 22.06 18.50 15.19
C LYS A 19 21.86 18.42 13.68
N VAL A 20 20.61 18.58 13.23
CA VAL A 20 20.25 18.70 11.81
C VAL A 20 20.71 20.07 11.29
N ARG A 21 21.54 20.10 10.24
CA ARG A 21 21.94 21.33 9.54
C ARG A 21 21.01 21.63 8.37
N SER A 22 20.74 22.91 8.15
CA SER A 22 19.81 23.45 7.15
C SER A 22 20.25 23.20 5.70
N MET A 23 19.26 23.06 4.82
CA MET A 23 19.28 22.55 3.43
C MET A 23 20.03 23.39 2.38
N ALA A 24 20.75 24.44 2.76
CA ALA A 24 21.24 25.46 1.80
C ALA A 24 22.73 25.36 1.41
N LEU A 25 23.43 24.28 1.74
CA LEU A 25 24.88 24.14 1.49
C LEU A 25 25.29 22.82 0.78
N LEU A 26 24.37 22.19 0.06
CA LEU A 26 24.58 20.89 -0.61
C LEU A 26 25.15 20.98 -2.04
N LEU A 27 25.88 22.04 -2.41
CA LEU A 27 26.42 22.18 -3.78
C LEU A 27 27.95 22.31 -3.86
N GLN A 28 28.68 21.86 -2.85
CA GLN A 28 30.16 21.78 -2.92
C GLN A 28 30.71 20.41 -2.50
N ASP A 29 29.92 19.33 -2.65
CA ASP A 29 30.44 17.99 -2.40
C ASP A 29 30.97 17.34 -3.69
N PRO A 30 32.25 16.92 -3.74
CA PRO A 30 32.90 16.38 -4.94
C PRO A 30 32.42 14.97 -5.36
N CYS A 31 31.28 14.50 -4.86
CA CYS A 31 30.74 13.16 -5.09
C CYS A 31 29.75 13.03 -6.26
N VAL A 32 29.52 14.07 -7.06
CA VAL A 32 28.36 14.11 -7.99
C VAL A 32 28.69 13.78 -9.45
N THR A 33 29.95 13.58 -9.85
CA THR A 33 30.25 13.31 -11.27
C THR A 33 31.20 12.13 -11.48
N GLY A 34 30.64 10.97 -11.83
CA GLY A 34 31.33 10.04 -12.72
C GLY A 34 31.59 8.63 -12.18
N THR A 35 31.13 7.68 -12.98
CA THR A 35 31.39 6.24 -13.01
C THR A 35 32.85 5.85 -12.72
N SER A 36 33.13 5.32 -11.53
CA SER A 36 34.02 4.18 -11.21
C SER A 36 34.56 4.29 -9.78
N TRP A 37 34.70 3.15 -9.11
CA TRP A 37 35.20 3.02 -7.75
C TRP A 37 36.57 3.69 -7.55
N ARG A 38 36.65 4.77 -6.76
CA ARG A 38 37.91 5.27 -6.19
C ARG A 38 37.73 5.67 -4.72
N ARG A 39 38.77 5.43 -3.91
CA ARG A 39 38.95 5.98 -2.55
C ARG A 39 39.21 7.48 -2.62
N ASP A 40 38.71 8.22 -1.64
CA ASP A 40 39.15 9.59 -1.41
C ASP A 40 40.57 9.65 -0.81
N GLN A 41 41.10 10.86 -0.61
CA GLN A 41 42.46 11.09 -0.10
C GLN A 41 42.64 10.70 1.39
N GLU A 42 41.56 10.37 2.11
CA GLU A 42 41.61 9.93 3.51
C GLU A 42 41.27 8.43 3.69
N GLY A 43 40.99 7.73 2.59
CA GLY A 43 40.76 6.28 2.59
C GLY A 43 39.40 5.86 3.14
N ILE A 44 38.43 6.77 3.19
CA ILE A 44 37.07 6.49 3.68
C ILE A 44 36.24 5.86 2.55
N TRP A 45 35.51 4.80 2.88
CA TRP A 45 34.55 4.19 1.95
C TRP A 45 33.29 5.06 1.89
N CYS A 46 33.07 5.75 0.78
CA CYS A 46 31.76 6.33 0.50
C CYS A 46 30.76 5.19 0.27
N PRO A 47 29.61 5.16 0.96
CA PRO A 47 28.56 4.23 0.58
C PRO A 47 28.13 4.56 -0.85
N ASN A 48 28.09 3.55 -1.71
CA ASN A 48 27.47 3.70 -3.02
C ASN A 48 26.08 4.33 -2.82
N SER A 49 25.80 5.41 -3.54
CA SER A 49 24.47 6.02 -3.66
C SER A 49 23.43 5.11 -4.34
N ASN A 50 23.66 3.80 -4.36
CA ASN A 50 22.72 2.78 -4.78
C ASN A 50 21.97 2.11 -3.63
N SER A 51 22.10 2.60 -2.39
CA SER A 51 21.06 2.37 -1.38
C SER A 51 19.90 3.34 -1.61
N MET A 52 19.27 3.25 -2.79
CA MET A 52 17.83 3.45 -2.87
C MET A 52 17.23 2.34 -2.01
N ILE A 53 17.11 2.62 -0.71
CA ILE A 53 16.26 1.85 0.17
C ILE A 53 14.89 2.00 -0.46
N HIS A 54 14.49 1.01 -1.23
CA HIS A 54 13.16 0.92 -1.78
C HIS A 54 12.27 0.73 -0.57
N GLU A 55 11.83 1.85 0.01
CA GLU A 55 10.86 1.89 1.08
C GLU A 55 9.52 1.51 0.43
N PHE A 56 9.39 0.24 0.06
CA PHE A 56 8.12 -0.43 -0.22
C PHE A 56 7.33 -0.59 1.07
N ALA A 57 7.30 0.46 1.91
CA ALA A 57 6.44 0.48 3.07
C ALA A 57 5.00 0.43 2.56
N CYS A 58 4.25 -0.51 3.13
CA CYS A 58 2.80 -0.59 3.03
C CYS A 58 2.19 0.81 3.06
N PRO A 59 1.27 1.14 2.13
CA PRO A 59 0.61 2.43 2.17
C PRO A 59 -0.11 2.60 3.52
N ASN A 60 -0.25 3.84 3.99
CA ASN A 60 -1.08 4.08 5.16
C ASN A 60 -2.52 3.64 4.86
N ILE A 61 -3.03 2.69 5.66
CA ILE A 61 -4.38 2.15 5.52
C ILE A 61 -5.26 2.82 6.57
N VAL A 62 -6.28 3.55 6.11
CA VAL A 62 -7.33 4.07 6.98
C VAL A 62 -8.13 2.90 7.51
N SER A 63 -7.95 2.63 8.80
CA SER A 63 -8.57 1.51 9.50
C SER A 63 -10.09 1.63 9.54
N ARG A 64 -10.77 0.51 9.78
CA ARG A 64 -12.23 0.47 9.99
C ARG A 64 -12.74 1.49 11.00
N SER A 65 -12.03 1.67 12.12
CA SER A 65 -12.39 2.67 13.12
C SER A 65 -12.27 4.10 12.58
N GLU A 66 -11.22 4.42 11.83
CA GLU A 66 -10.99 5.78 11.33
C GLU A 66 -12.03 6.25 10.30
N TRP A 67 -12.60 5.34 9.51
CA TRP A 67 -13.70 5.69 8.60
C TRP A 67 -15.09 5.46 9.22
N ASN A 68 -15.18 5.19 10.52
CA ASN A 68 -16.41 4.94 11.26
C ASN A 68 -17.22 3.76 10.70
N ALA A 69 -16.56 2.64 10.47
CA ALA A 69 -17.20 1.39 10.08
C ALA A 69 -18.16 0.92 11.16
N ARG A 70 -19.36 0.50 10.76
CA ARG A 70 -20.20 -0.30 11.67
C ARG A 70 -19.64 -1.71 11.81
N ALA A 71 -20.04 -2.38 12.90
CA ALA A 71 -19.66 -3.76 13.16
C ALA A 71 -20.24 -4.69 12.07
N PRO A 72 -19.47 -5.71 11.62
CA PRO A 72 -19.99 -6.73 10.71
C PRO A 72 -21.05 -7.58 11.42
N LYS A 73 -22.08 -8.05 10.70
CA LYS A 73 -23.10 -8.97 11.25
C LYS A 73 -22.51 -10.33 11.61
N SER A 74 -21.48 -10.76 10.86
CA SER A 74 -20.73 -12.00 11.08
C SER A 74 -19.37 -11.88 10.37
N VAL A 75 -18.38 -12.66 10.82
CA VAL A 75 -17.04 -12.70 10.24
C VAL A 75 -16.66 -14.14 9.92
N SER A 76 -16.23 -14.36 8.67
CA SER A 76 -15.59 -15.59 8.24
C SER A 76 -14.13 -15.28 7.90
N TYR A 77 -13.21 -16.06 8.45
CA TYR A 77 -11.77 -15.92 8.21
C TYR A 77 -11.33 -16.81 7.06
N LEU A 78 -10.29 -16.39 6.35
CA LEU A 78 -9.64 -17.20 5.31
C LEU A 78 -9.01 -18.43 5.96
N SER A 79 -9.21 -19.60 5.35
CA SER A 79 -8.67 -20.87 5.87
C SER A 79 -7.17 -21.04 5.62
N HIS A 80 -6.61 -20.29 4.68
CA HIS A 80 -5.19 -20.32 4.33
C HIS A 80 -4.74 -18.99 3.71
N GLN A 81 -3.45 -18.70 3.87
CA GLN A 81 -2.69 -17.65 3.21
C GLN A 81 -1.27 -18.22 2.97
N PRO A 82 -0.52 -17.72 1.98
CA PRO A 82 -0.86 -16.65 1.04
C PRO A 82 -1.91 -17.04 -0.02
N LEU A 83 -2.73 -16.07 -0.43
CA LEU A 83 -3.74 -16.24 -1.48
C LEU A 83 -3.13 -16.05 -2.89
N GLN A 84 -3.81 -16.61 -3.89
CA GLN A 84 -3.33 -16.57 -5.28
C GLN A 84 -3.79 -15.32 -6.04
N TYR A 85 -4.95 -14.75 -5.74
CA TYR A 85 -5.57 -13.75 -6.60
C TYR A 85 -5.72 -12.36 -5.98
N ALA A 86 -5.44 -11.34 -6.78
CA ALA A 86 -5.81 -9.95 -6.53
C ALA A 86 -6.90 -9.53 -7.53
N PHE A 87 -8.14 -9.41 -7.06
CA PHE A 87 -9.28 -9.04 -7.90
C PHE A 87 -9.48 -7.53 -7.91
N ILE A 88 -9.46 -6.93 -9.10
CA ILE A 88 -9.67 -5.50 -9.28
C ILE A 88 -11.14 -5.21 -9.57
N HIS A 89 -11.67 -4.24 -8.83
CA HIS A 89 -13.04 -3.75 -8.93
C HIS A 89 -13.07 -2.25 -9.13
N HIS A 90 -14.21 -1.74 -9.61
CA HIS A 90 -14.60 -0.35 -9.41
C HIS A 90 -15.88 -0.27 -8.58
N SER A 91 -16.20 0.88 -8.00
CA SER A 91 -17.46 1.05 -7.27
C SER A 91 -18.65 1.38 -8.18
N ASP A 92 -18.40 1.87 -9.40
CA ASP A 92 -19.36 2.39 -10.39
C ASP A 92 -20.09 3.67 -9.93
N SER A 93 -20.66 3.66 -8.72
CA SER A 93 -21.31 4.80 -8.09
C SER A 93 -21.00 4.84 -6.59
N PRO A 94 -20.83 6.02 -5.96
CA PRO A 94 -20.79 7.33 -6.59
C PRO A 94 -19.54 7.50 -7.46
N ALA A 95 -19.46 8.64 -8.15
CA ALA A 95 -18.25 9.07 -8.84
C ALA A 95 -17.05 9.12 -7.87
N GLU A 96 -15.85 9.31 -8.43
CA GLU A 96 -14.62 9.36 -7.64
C GLU A 96 -14.69 10.36 -6.49
N CYS A 97 -14.08 9.99 -5.37
CA CYS A 97 -13.87 10.87 -4.23
C CYS A 97 -12.42 11.36 -4.23
N LEU A 98 -12.23 12.66 -3.97
CA LEU A 98 -10.92 13.33 -4.04
C LEU A 98 -10.47 13.92 -2.71
N THR A 99 -11.00 13.44 -1.58
CA THR A 99 -10.50 13.77 -0.24
C THR A 99 -10.72 12.57 0.69
N LYS A 100 -9.89 12.43 1.74
CA LYS A 100 -10.06 11.37 2.76
C LYS A 100 -11.49 11.32 3.31
N ASP A 101 -12.09 12.46 3.67
CA ASP A 101 -13.42 12.51 4.28
C ASP A 101 -14.56 12.16 3.31
N ARG A 102 -14.46 12.61 2.05
CA ARG A 102 -15.43 12.23 1.01
C ARG A 102 -15.32 10.75 0.70
N CYS A 103 -14.11 10.21 0.62
CA CYS A 103 -13.90 8.79 0.42
C CYS A 103 -14.37 7.96 1.61
N ALA A 104 -14.13 8.38 2.84
CA ALA A 104 -14.67 7.71 4.04
C ALA A 104 -16.20 7.68 4.01
N SER A 105 -16.85 8.78 3.56
CA SER A 105 -18.31 8.83 3.37
C SER A 105 -18.80 7.85 2.31
N ALA A 106 -18.10 7.73 1.17
CA ALA A 106 -18.42 6.75 0.14
C ALA A 106 -18.23 5.31 0.64
N VAL A 107 -17.15 5.02 1.37
CA VAL A 107 -16.90 3.69 1.96
C VAL A 107 -18.03 3.31 2.93
N ARG A 108 -18.48 4.25 3.77
CA ARG A 108 -19.65 4.05 4.65
C ARG A 108 -20.92 3.77 3.85
N SER A 109 -21.19 4.52 2.77
CA SER A 109 -22.39 4.27 1.96
C SER A 109 -22.36 2.90 1.27
N PHE A 110 -21.18 2.42 0.84
CA PHE A 110 -21.02 1.06 0.34
C PHE A 110 -21.28 0.01 1.40
N GLN A 111 -20.77 0.19 2.63
CA GLN A 111 -21.05 -0.72 3.73
C GLN A 111 -22.54 -0.75 4.08
N ASN A 112 -23.21 0.41 4.03
CA ASN A 112 -24.65 0.52 4.25
C ASN A 112 -25.43 -0.26 3.18
N TYR A 113 -25.19 0.06 1.91
CA TYR A 113 -25.82 -0.65 0.79
C TYR A 113 -25.58 -2.17 0.83
N HIS A 114 -24.35 -2.60 1.09
CA HIS A 114 -24.02 -4.02 1.15
C HIS A 114 -24.77 -4.77 2.26
N MET A 115 -24.87 -4.23 3.48
CA MET A 115 -25.53 -4.99 4.56
C MET A 115 -27.02 -4.73 4.67
N ASP A 116 -27.51 -3.55 4.28
CA ASP A 116 -28.93 -3.19 4.40
C ASP A 116 -29.72 -3.57 3.15
N SER A 117 -29.18 -3.28 1.97
CA SER A 117 -29.87 -3.56 0.71
C SER A 117 -29.55 -4.95 0.14
N ARG A 118 -28.30 -5.42 0.26
CA ARG A 118 -27.90 -6.76 -0.22
C ARG A 118 -27.93 -7.85 0.85
N GLY A 119 -28.16 -7.49 2.12
CA GLY A 119 -28.21 -8.44 3.23
C GLY A 119 -26.87 -9.08 3.59
N TRP A 120 -25.74 -8.55 3.09
CA TRP A 120 -24.42 -9.11 3.38
C TRP A 120 -23.99 -8.86 4.82
N HIS A 121 -22.98 -9.58 5.28
CA HIS A 121 -22.47 -9.42 6.64
C HIS A 121 -21.62 -8.16 6.84
N ASP A 122 -21.02 -7.65 5.78
CA ASP A 122 -20.17 -6.45 5.79
C ASP A 122 -19.97 -5.93 4.36
N ILE A 123 -19.26 -4.80 4.21
CA ILE A 123 -18.75 -4.31 2.92
C ILE A 123 -18.08 -5.44 2.12
N GLY A 124 -18.31 -5.53 0.81
CA GLY A 124 -17.90 -6.70 0.02
C GLY A 124 -16.39 -6.82 -0.26
N TYR A 125 -15.68 -5.69 -0.29
CA TYR A 125 -14.28 -5.64 -0.73
C TYR A 125 -13.30 -5.81 0.44
N SER A 126 -12.09 -6.31 0.16
CA SER A 126 -11.00 -6.37 1.13
C SER A 126 -10.46 -4.96 1.41
N PHE A 127 -10.22 -4.19 0.35
CA PHE A 127 -9.73 -2.81 0.41
C PHE A 127 -10.40 -1.92 -0.63
N LEU A 128 -10.46 -0.63 -0.34
CA LEU A 128 -10.97 0.40 -1.26
C LEU A 128 -9.93 1.52 -1.41
N ILE A 129 -9.76 2.04 -2.63
CA ILE A 129 -8.76 3.05 -2.94
C ILE A 129 -9.47 4.30 -3.47
N GLY A 130 -9.33 5.42 -2.76
CA GLY A 130 -9.87 6.73 -3.15
C GLY A 130 -9.09 7.38 -4.30
N GLY A 131 -9.65 8.41 -4.93
CA GLY A 131 -9.04 9.07 -6.09
C GLY A 131 -7.72 9.77 -5.80
N GLU A 132 -7.44 10.15 -4.54
CA GLU A 132 -6.13 10.66 -4.11
C GLU A 132 -5.19 9.55 -3.59
N GLY A 133 -5.55 8.29 -3.78
CA GLY A 133 -4.74 7.13 -3.36
C GLY A 133 -4.88 6.73 -1.89
N THR A 134 -5.72 7.41 -1.11
CA THR A 134 -6.03 6.95 0.26
C THR A 134 -6.62 5.55 0.22
N VAL A 135 -6.01 4.62 0.96
CA VAL A 135 -6.48 3.24 1.08
C VAL A 135 -7.36 3.11 2.32
N PHE A 136 -8.52 2.48 2.17
CA PHE A 136 -9.46 2.19 3.24
C PHE A 136 -9.56 0.69 3.45
N GLU A 137 -9.45 0.26 4.71
CA GLU A 137 -9.67 -1.12 5.11
C GLU A 137 -11.16 -1.47 4.96
N GLY A 138 -11.49 -2.40 4.07
CA GLY A 138 -12.80 -3.02 3.99
C GLY A 138 -12.87 -4.22 4.95
N ARG A 139 -13.00 -5.42 4.42
CA ARG A 139 -12.84 -6.66 5.20
C ARG A 139 -11.39 -6.95 5.61
N GLY A 140 -10.43 -6.25 5.02
CA GLY A 140 -9.01 -6.37 5.35
C GLY A 140 -8.37 -7.64 4.80
N TRP A 141 -7.22 -7.98 5.38
CA TRP A 141 -6.34 -9.05 4.88
C TRP A 141 -6.85 -10.46 5.15
N ASP A 142 -7.54 -10.67 6.27
CA ASP A 142 -7.71 -12.01 6.86
C ASP A 142 -9.12 -12.59 6.76
N ARG A 143 -10.06 -11.80 6.23
CA ARG A 143 -11.48 -12.15 6.18
C ARG A 143 -11.91 -12.47 4.76
N VAL A 144 -12.79 -13.46 4.63
CA VAL A 144 -13.42 -13.82 3.35
C VAL A 144 -14.23 -12.64 2.80
N GLY A 145 -14.03 -12.31 1.53
CA GLY A 145 -14.73 -11.25 0.80
C GLY A 145 -16.20 -11.54 0.50
N ALA A 146 -16.87 -10.58 -0.15
CA ALA A 146 -18.11 -10.78 -0.91
C ALA A 146 -18.08 -10.03 -2.25
N HIS A 147 -16.90 -9.87 -2.84
CA HIS A 147 -16.64 -9.05 -4.03
C HIS A 147 -16.72 -9.86 -5.33
N THR A 148 -16.29 -11.13 -5.33
CA THR A 148 -16.20 -11.97 -6.54
C THR A 148 -16.79 -13.34 -6.24
N LYS A 149 -18.02 -13.57 -6.70
CA LYS A 149 -18.77 -14.80 -6.45
C LYS A 149 -17.92 -16.03 -6.83
N ASN A 150 -17.89 -17.06 -5.98
CA ASN A 150 -17.07 -18.28 -6.09
C ASN A 150 -15.56 -18.12 -5.89
N TYR A 151 -15.03 -16.89 -5.74
CA TYR A 151 -13.58 -16.65 -5.58
C TYR A 151 -13.21 -15.89 -4.30
N ASN A 152 -14.20 -15.53 -3.47
CA ASN A 152 -14.01 -14.74 -2.24
C ASN A 152 -13.06 -15.35 -1.21
N SER A 153 -12.81 -16.67 -1.26
CA SER A 153 -11.95 -17.40 -0.32
C SER A 153 -10.54 -17.68 -0.87
N VAL A 154 -10.25 -17.31 -2.12
CA VAL A 154 -8.97 -17.58 -2.79
C VAL A 154 -8.25 -16.32 -3.27
N GLY A 155 -8.83 -15.15 -3.03
CA GLY A 155 -8.25 -13.87 -3.40
C GLY A 155 -8.81 -12.69 -2.60
N LEU A 156 -8.11 -11.56 -2.73
CA LEU A 156 -8.48 -10.29 -2.11
C LEU A 156 -9.10 -9.35 -3.15
N GLY A 157 -10.11 -8.59 -2.74
CA GLY A 157 -10.81 -7.63 -3.60
C GLY A 157 -10.33 -6.20 -3.35
N PHE A 158 -9.75 -5.58 -4.38
CA PHE A 158 -9.27 -4.20 -4.38
C PHE A 158 -10.20 -3.33 -5.22
N CYS A 159 -11.00 -2.48 -4.57
CA CYS A 159 -11.99 -1.63 -5.24
C CYS A 159 -11.48 -0.21 -5.44
N PHE A 160 -11.40 0.23 -6.69
CA PHE A 160 -11.18 1.62 -7.03
C PHE A 160 -12.50 2.39 -6.87
N ILE A 161 -12.52 3.38 -5.98
CA ILE A 161 -13.71 4.23 -5.80
C ILE A 161 -13.85 5.14 -7.02
N GLY A 162 -14.92 4.95 -7.78
CA GLY A 162 -15.25 5.70 -8.99
C GLY A 162 -15.84 4.84 -10.11
N ASN A 163 -16.12 5.51 -11.23
CA ASN A 163 -16.57 4.89 -12.49
C ASN A 163 -15.47 4.99 -13.54
N PHE A 164 -15.01 3.83 -14.03
CA PHE A 164 -13.93 3.74 -15.00
C PHE A 164 -14.36 3.07 -16.31
N MET A 165 -15.65 3.20 -16.66
CA MET A 165 -16.13 2.80 -17.99
C MET A 165 -15.48 3.64 -19.10
N THR A 166 -15.43 4.95 -18.93
CA THR A 166 -14.93 5.90 -19.95
C THR A 166 -13.85 6.85 -19.43
N LYS A 167 -13.59 6.82 -18.12
CA LYS A 167 -12.64 7.71 -17.44
C LYS A 167 -11.44 6.92 -16.91
N ASN A 168 -10.26 7.53 -16.97
CA ASN A 168 -9.06 6.98 -16.34
C ASN A 168 -9.11 7.16 -14.81
N PRO A 169 -8.71 6.13 -14.04
CA PRO A 169 -8.31 6.33 -12.65
C PRO A 169 -7.16 7.33 -12.56
N THR A 170 -7.02 8.01 -11.42
CA THR A 170 -5.86 8.88 -11.21
C THR A 170 -4.59 8.03 -11.11
N GLN A 171 -3.45 8.60 -11.49
CA GLN A 171 -2.17 7.89 -11.39
C GLN A 171 -1.83 7.54 -9.92
N VAL A 172 -2.19 8.40 -8.97
CA VAL A 172 -1.96 8.17 -7.54
C VAL A 172 -2.81 7.01 -7.02
N GLN A 173 -4.06 6.88 -7.49
CA GLN A 173 -4.93 5.76 -7.17
C GLN A 173 -4.36 4.43 -7.69
N LEU A 174 -3.87 4.40 -8.94
CA LEU A 174 -3.20 3.23 -9.52
C LEU A 174 -1.92 2.86 -8.74
N ASN A 175 -1.07 3.82 -8.44
CA ASN A 175 0.17 3.60 -7.70
C ASN A 175 -0.12 3.07 -6.29
N SER A 176 -1.16 3.58 -5.62
CA SER A 176 -1.55 3.14 -4.28
C SER A 176 -2.07 1.71 -4.30
N ALA A 177 -2.86 1.32 -5.32
CA ALA A 177 -3.30 -0.06 -5.49
C ALA A 177 -2.11 -1.01 -5.71
N LYS A 178 -1.15 -0.66 -6.56
CA LYS A 178 0.07 -1.47 -6.78
C LYS A 178 0.87 -1.63 -5.48
N ARG A 179 1.15 -0.53 -4.78
CA ARG A 179 1.85 -0.57 -3.48
C ARG A 179 1.12 -1.41 -2.44
N LEU A 180 -0.21 -1.33 -2.40
CA LEU A 180 -1.01 -2.13 -1.48
C LEU A 180 -0.94 -3.63 -1.80
N ILE A 181 -1.00 -4.00 -3.08
CA ILE A 181 -0.91 -5.40 -3.51
C ILE A 181 0.48 -5.96 -3.18
N GLU A 182 1.55 -5.23 -3.47
CA GLU A 182 2.93 -5.63 -3.12
C GLU A 182 3.13 -5.74 -1.60
N CYS A 183 2.58 -4.81 -0.82
CA CYS A 183 2.52 -4.94 0.64
C CYS A 183 1.82 -6.25 1.07
N GLY A 184 0.75 -6.65 0.37
CA GLY A 184 0.11 -7.95 0.61
C GLY A 184 1.05 -9.14 0.38
N VAL A 185 1.98 -9.05 -0.58
CA VAL A 185 3.01 -10.07 -0.81
C VAL A 185 4.01 -10.09 0.34
N GLU A 186 4.53 -8.92 0.74
CA GLU A 186 5.49 -8.79 1.84
C GLU A 186 4.93 -9.29 3.18
N LEU A 187 3.64 -9.06 3.43
CA LEU A 187 2.93 -9.54 4.62
C LEU A 187 2.56 -11.03 4.56
N GLY A 188 2.91 -11.75 3.49
CA GLY A 188 2.53 -13.16 3.29
C GLY A 188 1.04 -13.39 3.08
N LYS A 189 0.29 -12.35 2.70
CA LYS A 189 -1.16 -12.40 2.43
C LYS A 189 -1.45 -12.81 0.98
N LEU A 190 -0.57 -12.43 0.07
CA LEU A 190 -0.58 -12.84 -1.34
C LEU A 190 0.72 -13.59 -1.66
N LYS A 191 0.66 -14.51 -2.62
CA LYS A 191 1.85 -15.22 -3.09
C LYS A 191 2.75 -14.27 -3.87
N SER A 192 4.05 -14.53 -3.90
CA SER A 192 4.98 -13.76 -4.75
C SER A 192 4.66 -13.84 -6.25
N ASN A 193 4.03 -14.93 -6.69
CA ASN A 193 3.51 -15.12 -8.05
C ASN A 193 1.98 -14.95 -8.13
N TYR A 194 1.42 -14.01 -7.37
CA TYR A 194 -0.01 -13.71 -7.40
C TYR A 194 -0.49 -13.34 -8.82
N THR A 195 -1.78 -13.52 -9.07
CA THR A 195 -2.42 -13.20 -10.35
C THR A 195 -3.43 -12.07 -10.17
N VAL A 196 -3.33 -11.06 -11.03
CA VAL A 196 -4.31 -9.96 -11.12
C VAL A 196 -5.41 -10.35 -12.09
N ARG A 197 -6.66 -10.18 -11.67
CA ARG A 197 -7.86 -10.37 -12.53
C ARG A 197 -8.81 -9.20 -12.33
N GLY A 198 -9.47 -8.76 -13.39
CA GLY A 198 -10.65 -7.91 -13.28
C GLY A 198 -11.86 -8.74 -12.84
N HIS A 199 -12.84 -8.12 -12.18
CA HIS A 199 -14.07 -8.84 -11.81
C HIS A 199 -14.76 -9.50 -13.02
N ARG A 200 -14.78 -8.81 -14.17
CA ARG A 200 -15.34 -9.33 -15.44
C ARG A 200 -14.68 -10.60 -15.96
N ASP A 201 -13.47 -10.93 -15.50
CA ASP A 201 -12.82 -12.19 -15.89
C ASP A 201 -13.44 -13.42 -15.21
N MET A 202 -14.25 -13.20 -14.17
CA MET A 202 -14.80 -14.24 -13.30
C MET A 202 -16.32 -14.35 -13.40
N GLY A 203 -16.96 -13.58 -14.27
CA GLY A 203 -18.41 -13.60 -14.46
C GLY A 203 -18.94 -12.46 -15.33
N SER A 204 -20.25 -12.47 -15.57
CA SER A 204 -20.92 -11.46 -16.39
C SER A 204 -21.10 -10.15 -15.61
N THR A 205 -20.16 -9.22 -15.77
CA THR A 205 -20.21 -7.87 -15.20
C THR A 205 -19.35 -6.92 -16.03
N LEU A 206 -19.66 -5.63 -16.00
CA LEU A 206 -18.80 -4.58 -16.57
C LEU A 206 -17.70 -4.14 -15.61
N CYS A 207 -17.71 -4.56 -14.34
CA CYS A 207 -16.65 -4.23 -13.40
C CYS A 207 -15.29 -4.85 -13.85
N PRO A 208 -14.14 -4.13 -13.83
CA PRO A 208 -13.87 -2.84 -13.20
C PRO A 208 -14.01 -1.59 -14.11
N GLY A 209 -14.78 -1.69 -15.19
CA GLY A 209 -14.92 -0.66 -16.22
C GLY A 209 -13.89 -0.79 -17.33
N ASP A 210 -14.24 -0.37 -18.55
CA ASP A 210 -13.43 -0.67 -19.74
C ASP A 210 -12.04 -0.03 -19.69
N ILE A 211 -11.93 1.21 -19.21
CA ILE A 211 -10.65 1.90 -19.10
C ILE A 211 -9.75 1.24 -18.05
N LEU A 212 -10.26 1.04 -16.83
CA LEU A 212 -9.45 0.40 -15.78
C LEU A 212 -9.12 -1.06 -16.14
N TYR A 213 -10.04 -1.79 -16.77
CA TYR A 213 -9.77 -3.14 -17.25
C TYR A 213 -8.64 -3.16 -18.29
N ASN A 214 -8.65 -2.24 -19.25
CA ASN A 214 -7.56 -2.13 -20.23
C ASN A 214 -6.21 -1.82 -19.58
N ILE A 215 -6.19 -0.98 -18.54
CA ILE A 215 -4.98 -0.64 -17.80
C ILE A 215 -4.42 -1.88 -17.07
N ILE A 216 -5.25 -2.61 -16.33
CA ILE A 216 -4.77 -3.77 -15.55
C ILE A 216 -4.31 -4.93 -16.43
N ARG A 217 -4.85 -5.08 -17.65
CA ARG A 217 -4.36 -6.04 -18.65
C ARG A 217 -2.92 -5.79 -19.07
N GLY A 218 -2.43 -4.55 -18.92
CA GLY A 218 -1.04 -4.19 -19.15
C GLY A 218 -0.12 -4.44 -17.94
N TRP A 219 -0.64 -4.92 -16.80
CA TRP A 219 0.19 -5.19 -15.63
C TRP A 219 0.90 -6.54 -15.77
N PRO A 220 2.17 -6.67 -15.34
CA PRO A 220 2.93 -7.91 -15.47
C PRO A 220 2.27 -9.14 -14.83
N GLN A 221 1.51 -8.94 -13.77
CA GLN A 221 0.85 -10.00 -13.00
C GLN A 221 -0.53 -10.38 -13.53
N TYR A 222 -0.99 -9.78 -14.64
CA TYR A 222 -2.29 -10.09 -15.24
C TYR A 222 -2.20 -11.34 -16.12
N HIS A 223 -2.98 -12.37 -15.78
CA HIS A 223 -3.10 -13.62 -16.54
C HIS A 223 -4.50 -14.19 -16.45
#